data_AF-A0A364MRU6-F1
#
_entry.id   AF-A0A364MRU6-F1
#
_cell.length_a   1.000
_cell.length_b   1.000
_cell.length_c   1.000
_cell.angle_alpha   90.00
_cell.angle_beta   90.00
_cell.angle_gamma   90.00
#
_symmetry.space_group_name_H-M   'P 1'
#
loop_
_entity.id
_entity.type
_entity.pdbx_description
1 polymer ?
#
loop_
_entity_poly.entity_id
_entity_poly.type
_entity_poly.pdbx_seq_one_letter_code
_entity_poly.pdbx_strand_id
1 'polypeptide(L)'
;MLKSTIDTVPYPFDHRPVFKSGKPGQTSDENTTLSIVRGRIPSLQASQLRTMMLEASHNPSKILLHASSYDGLSSRLIEEAGFPMIFLAGCPCASSYGLPGTGYIAMTEMCEKIQEAVIQVPVPVMADADTRYGSPMNVKRTVQCFA
;
A
#
# COMPACT_ATOMS: atom_id res chain seq x y z
N MET A 1 -23.28 -15.95 3.72
CA MET A 1 -23.28 -14.75 2.85
C MET A 1 -23.12 -13.54 3.76
N LEU A 2 -21.87 -13.21 4.13
CA LEU A 2 -21.57 -12.04 4.96
C LEU A 2 -21.85 -10.81 4.11
N LYS A 3 -22.85 -10.01 4.49
CA LYS A 3 -23.13 -8.73 3.86
C LYS A 3 -21.88 -7.86 4.04
N SER A 4 -21.28 -7.46 2.93
CA SER A 4 -20.20 -6.48 2.88
C SER A 4 -20.56 -5.28 3.75
N THR A 5 -19.85 -5.10 4.86
CA THR A 5 -19.99 -3.93 5.73
C THR A 5 -19.37 -2.67 5.11
N ILE A 6 -18.76 -2.81 3.92
CA ILE A 6 -18.00 -1.78 3.21
C ILE A 6 -18.87 -0.56 2.86
N ASP A 7 -20.20 -0.71 2.79
CA ASP A 7 -21.11 0.37 2.35
C ASP A 7 -21.91 1.08 3.47
N THR A 8 -21.74 0.72 4.75
CA THR A 8 -22.56 1.34 5.82
C THR A 8 -22.03 2.69 6.32
N VAL A 9 -20.78 3.03 6.02
CA VAL A 9 -20.21 4.34 6.31
C VAL A 9 -19.70 4.90 4.98
N PRO A 10 -20.38 5.89 4.37
CA PRO A 10 -19.92 6.46 3.12
C PRO A 10 -18.52 7.03 3.33
N TYR A 11 -17.61 6.61 2.46
CA TYR A 11 -16.23 7.04 2.46
C TYR A 11 -16.15 8.57 2.41
N PRO A 12 -15.61 9.26 3.43
CA PRO A 12 -15.81 10.71 3.62
C PRO A 12 -14.90 11.60 2.76
N PHE A 13 -14.04 11.00 1.92
CA PHE A 13 -13.10 11.73 1.08
C PHE A 13 -13.27 11.34 -0.39
N ASP A 14 -13.63 12.29 -1.25
CA ASP A 14 -13.57 12.08 -2.69
C ASP A 14 -12.10 12.21 -3.13
N HIS A 15 -11.43 11.07 -3.33
CA HIS A 15 -10.07 11.05 -3.90
C HIS A 15 -10.06 11.21 -5.41
N ARG A 16 -11.22 11.46 -6.04
CA ARG A 16 -11.21 12.05 -7.37
C ARG A 16 -10.42 13.34 -7.24
N PRO A 17 -9.27 13.45 -7.92
CA PRO A 17 -8.60 14.72 -7.94
C PRO A 17 -9.64 15.74 -8.42
N VAL A 18 -9.79 16.85 -7.70
CA VAL A 18 -10.58 17.97 -8.20
C VAL A 18 -9.77 18.58 -9.33
N PHE A 19 -9.78 17.89 -10.47
CA PHE A 19 -9.37 18.47 -11.72
C PHE A 19 -10.38 19.56 -11.99
N LYS A 20 -9.94 20.83 -12.00
CA LYS A 20 -10.70 21.84 -12.73
C LYS A 20 -10.84 21.28 -14.14
N SER A 21 -12.06 21.07 -14.59
CA SER A 21 -12.31 20.59 -15.95
C SER A 21 -11.66 21.60 -16.91
N GLY A 22 -10.54 21.22 -17.53
CA GLY A 22 -9.90 22.01 -18.56
C GLY A 22 -10.81 22.09 -19.79
N LYS A 23 -10.53 23.05 -20.68
CA LYS A 23 -11.19 23.05 -21.99
C LYS A 23 -10.76 21.79 -22.75
N PRO A 24 -11.67 21.10 -23.47
CA PRO A 24 -11.31 19.95 -24.28
C PRO A 24 -10.15 20.31 -25.24
N GLY A 25 -9.08 19.51 -25.23
CA GLY A 25 -7.91 19.72 -26.07
C GLY A 25 -6.87 20.72 -25.53
N GLN A 26 -7.02 21.26 -24.32
CA GLN A 26 -6.03 22.12 -23.67
C GLN A 26 -5.47 21.46 -22.40
N THR A 27 -4.15 21.32 -22.33
CA THR A 27 -3.41 20.92 -21.13
C THR A 27 -3.00 22.16 -20.33
N SER A 28 -3.15 22.12 -19.01
CA SER A 28 -2.65 23.15 -18.10
C SER A 28 -1.85 22.52 -16.98
N ASP A 29 -0.69 23.08 -16.68
CA ASP A 29 0.12 22.68 -15.53
C ASP A 29 -0.51 23.22 -14.24
N GLU A 30 -0.93 22.33 -13.36
CA GLU A 30 -1.47 22.66 -12.04
C GLU A 30 -0.39 22.37 -10.98
N ASN A 31 0.12 23.42 -10.34
CA ASN A 31 1.11 23.28 -9.28
C ASN A 31 0.43 23.06 -7.91
N THR A 32 0.57 21.87 -7.35
CA THR A 32 0.10 21.55 -6.00
C THR A 32 1.28 21.30 -5.06
N THR A 33 1.41 22.10 -4.00
CA THR A 33 2.39 21.90 -2.93
C THR A 33 1.77 21.12 -1.78
N LEU A 34 2.22 19.89 -1.58
CA LEU A 34 1.84 19.06 -0.43
C LEU A 34 2.84 19.28 0.71
N SER A 35 2.41 19.88 1.82
CA SER A 35 3.28 20.22 2.96
C SER A 35 3.96 19.01 3.62
N ILE A 36 3.39 17.82 3.47
CA ILE A 36 3.87 16.56 4.06
C ILE A 36 4.82 15.78 3.13
N VAL A 37 5.19 16.34 1.97
CA VAL A 37 5.89 15.62 0.91
C VAL A 37 7.23 16.27 0.60
N ARG A 38 8.34 15.53 0.74
CA ARG A 38 9.69 16.03 0.41
C ARG A 38 10.07 15.74 -1.05
N GLY A 39 9.50 16.51 -1.97
CA GLY A 39 10.03 16.65 -3.34
C GLY A 39 9.53 15.66 -4.41
N ARG A 40 8.63 14.72 -4.09
CA ARG A 40 7.90 13.92 -5.09
C ARG A 40 6.48 13.64 -4.64
N ILE A 41 5.50 13.89 -5.51
CA ILE A 41 4.09 13.56 -5.24
C ILE A 41 3.99 12.07 -4.88
N PRO A 42 3.44 11.71 -3.71
CA PRO A 42 3.28 10.32 -3.32
C PRO A 42 2.30 9.62 -4.26
N SER A 43 2.47 8.31 -4.44
CA SER A 43 1.50 7.53 -5.20
C SER A 43 0.11 7.63 -4.55
N LEU A 44 -0.94 7.49 -5.36
CA LEU A 44 -2.32 7.52 -4.87
C LEU A 44 -2.54 6.44 -3.80
N GLN A 45 -2.02 5.23 -4.04
CA GLN A 45 -2.07 4.09 -3.11
C GLN A 45 -1.39 4.41 -1.77
N ALA A 46 -0.19 4.99 -1.78
CA ALA A 46 0.50 5.38 -0.56
C ALA A 46 -0.24 6.49 0.21
N SER A 47 -0.88 7.41 -0.51
CA SER A 47 -1.67 8.49 0.09
C SER A 47 -2.94 7.94 0.74
N GLN A 48 -3.65 7.06 0.06
CA GLN A 48 -4.83 6.36 0.57
C GLN A 48 -4.49 5.57 1.84
N LEU A 49 -3.41 4.80 1.85
CA LEU A 49 -2.96 4.05 3.03
C LEU A 49 -2.66 4.97 4.23
N ARG A 50 -1.93 6.07 4.02
CA ARG A 50 -1.63 7.03 5.09
C ARG A 50 -2.90 7.66 5.67
N THR A 51 -3.85 8.03 4.81
CA THR A 51 -5.14 8.59 5.23
C THR A 51 -5.91 7.58 6.08
N MET A 52 -6.01 6.31 5.64
CA MET A 52 -6.66 5.25 6.40
C MET A 52 -6.04 5.06 7.79
N MET A 53 -4.70 5.09 7.90
CA MET A 53 -4.00 4.99 9.19
C MET A 53 -4.24 6.20 10.08
N LEU A 54 -4.16 7.42 9.54
CA LEU A 54 -4.38 8.64 10.30
C LEU A 54 -5.79 8.69 10.89
N GLU A 55 -6.79 8.30 10.11
CA GLU A 55 -8.17 8.22 10.58
C GLU A 55 -8.34 7.19 11.70
N ALA A 56 -7.76 6.00 11.55
CA ALA A 56 -7.77 4.97 12.59
C ALA A 56 -7.04 5.45 13.86
N SER A 57 -5.95 6.20 13.72
CA SER A 57 -5.19 6.73 14.86
C SER A 57 -5.93 7.79 15.68
N HIS A 58 -6.81 8.57 15.03
CA HIS A 58 -7.58 9.64 15.69
C HIS A 58 -8.94 9.17 16.22
N ASN A 59 -9.41 8.00 15.80
CA ASN A 59 -10.69 7.44 16.24
C ASN A 59 -10.49 6.05 16.86
N PRO A 60 -10.50 5.92 18.19
CA PRO A 60 -10.33 4.64 18.89
C PRO A 60 -11.36 3.55 18.52
N SER A 61 -12.52 3.94 17.97
CA SER A 61 -13.54 2.99 17.50
C SER A 61 -13.29 2.46 16.08
N LYS A 62 -12.34 3.06 15.34
CA LYS A 62 -12.01 2.67 13.97
C LYS A 62 -10.79 1.77 13.95
N ILE A 63 -10.99 0.52 13.55
CA ILE A 63 -9.92 -0.47 13.38
C ILE A 63 -9.67 -0.65 11.89
N LEU A 64 -8.44 -0.39 11.45
CA LEU A 64 -8.00 -0.71 10.08
C LEU A 64 -7.58 -2.18 10.03
N LEU A 65 -8.55 -3.05 9.77
CA LEU A 65 -8.30 -4.49 9.70
C LEU A 65 -7.61 -4.86 8.39
N HIS A 66 -6.62 -5.76 8.47
CA HIS A 66 -5.95 -6.35 7.32
C HIS A 66 -5.61 -7.81 7.59
N ALA A 67 -5.25 -8.52 6.53
CA ALA A 67 -4.70 -9.87 6.60
C ALA A 67 -3.28 -9.89 6.00
N SER A 68 -2.50 -10.89 6.40
CA SER A 68 -1.14 -11.09 5.89
C SER A 68 -1.16 -11.84 4.56
N SER A 69 -0.50 -11.26 3.58
CA SER A 69 -0.27 -11.82 2.24
C SER A 69 1.21 -12.18 2.06
N TYR A 70 1.51 -13.05 1.10
CA TYR A 70 2.88 -13.39 0.69
C TYR A 70 3.08 -13.56 -0.82
N ASP A 71 2.00 -13.54 -1.63
CA ASP A 71 2.05 -13.55 -3.08
C ASP A 71 0.83 -12.82 -3.70
N GLY A 72 0.74 -12.82 -5.04
CA GLY A 72 -0.38 -12.23 -5.76
C GLY A 72 -1.73 -12.92 -5.52
N LEU A 73 -1.75 -14.24 -5.33
CA LEU A 73 -2.98 -15.01 -5.13
C LEU A 73 -3.57 -14.75 -3.74
N SER A 74 -2.76 -14.82 -2.68
CA SER A 74 -3.18 -14.49 -1.32
C SER A 74 -3.63 -13.03 -1.24
N SER A 75 -2.96 -12.13 -1.96
CA SER A 75 -3.35 -10.72 -2.05
C SER A 75 -4.76 -10.58 -2.64
N ARG A 76 -5.03 -11.27 -3.74
CA ARG A 76 -6.35 -11.26 -4.39
C ARG A 76 -7.43 -11.84 -3.49
N LEU A 77 -7.17 -12.94 -2.80
CA LEU A 77 -8.11 -13.54 -1.86
C LEU A 77 -8.45 -12.60 -0.69
N ILE A 78 -7.48 -11.84 -0.20
CA ILE A 78 -7.69 -10.83 0.85
C ILE A 78 -8.56 -9.69 0.33
N GLU A 79 -8.30 -9.21 -0.89
CA GLU A 79 -9.14 -8.17 -1.50
C GLU A 79 -10.58 -8.67 -1.73
N GLU A 80 -10.76 -9.89 -2.25
CA GLU A 80 -12.08 -10.50 -2.45
C GLU A 80 -12.83 -10.77 -1.13
N ALA A 81 -12.10 -10.98 -0.04
CA ALA A 81 -12.66 -11.06 1.31
C ALA A 81 -13.09 -9.69 1.87
N GLY A 82 -12.84 -8.59 1.15
CA GLY A 82 -13.30 -7.25 1.48
C GLY A 82 -12.39 -6.45 2.41
N PHE A 83 -11.12 -6.85 2.55
CA PHE A 83 -10.18 -6.06 3.36
C PHE A 83 -9.76 -4.77 2.63
N PRO A 84 -9.70 -3.62 3.33
CA PRO A 84 -9.43 -2.32 2.72
C PRO A 84 -7.96 -2.10 2.33
N MET A 85 -7.06 -2.96 2.81
CA MET A 85 -5.62 -2.92 2.51
C MET A 85 -5.00 -4.31 2.67
N ILE A 86 -3.84 -4.50 2.06
CA ILE A 86 -3.07 -5.75 2.15
C ILE A 86 -1.76 -5.49 2.88
N PHE A 87 -1.43 -6.35 3.83
CA PHE A 87 -0.11 -6.37 4.44
C PHE A 87 0.70 -7.52 3.85
N LEU A 88 1.71 -7.20 3.04
CA LEU A 88 2.63 -8.17 2.48
C LEU A 88 3.77 -8.40 3.48
N ALA A 89 3.71 -9.55 4.15
CA ALA A 89 4.49 -9.82 5.35
C ALA A 89 5.80 -10.58 5.03
N GLY A 90 6.92 -10.13 5.60
CA GLY A 90 8.25 -10.70 5.29
C GLY A 90 8.42 -12.17 5.69
N CYS A 91 7.91 -12.55 6.86
CA CYS A 91 8.02 -13.94 7.34
C CYS A 91 7.21 -14.94 6.49
N PRO A 92 5.92 -14.69 6.14
CA PRO A 92 5.20 -15.48 5.14
C PRO A 92 5.87 -15.51 3.76
N CYS A 93 6.40 -14.39 3.27
CA CYS A 93 7.19 -14.38 2.03
C CYS A 93 8.39 -15.33 2.12
N ALA A 94 9.21 -15.24 3.17
CA ALA A 94 10.35 -16.15 3.38
C ALA A 94 9.91 -17.62 3.50
N SER A 95 8.79 -17.87 4.19
CA SER A 95 8.24 -19.21 4.38
C SER A 95 7.81 -19.85 3.06
N SER A 96 7.37 -19.04 2.08
CA SER A 96 7.05 -19.53 0.72
C SER A 96 8.28 -20.10 -0.02
N TYR A 97 9.49 -19.69 0.37
CA TYR A 97 10.76 -20.25 -0.10
C TYR A 97 11.30 -21.37 0.81
N GLY A 98 10.55 -21.79 1.83
CA GLY A 98 11.02 -22.74 2.84
C GLY A 98 12.07 -22.17 3.81
N LEU A 99 12.15 -20.84 3.93
CA LEU A 99 13.12 -20.13 4.76
C LEU A 99 12.43 -19.49 5.99
N PRO A 100 13.15 -19.33 7.12
CA PRO A 100 12.60 -18.63 8.27
C PRO A 100 12.58 -17.11 8.04
N GLY A 101 11.66 -16.41 8.71
CA GLY A 101 11.53 -14.95 8.69
C GLY A 101 12.63 -14.23 9.47
N THR A 102 13.88 -14.36 9.02
CA THR A 102 15.07 -13.75 9.65
C THR A 102 15.90 -12.93 8.66
N GLY A 103 15.27 -12.43 7.58
CA GLY A 103 15.93 -11.65 6.53
C GLY A 103 16.80 -12.47 5.58
N TYR A 104 16.50 -13.76 5.39
CA TYR A 104 17.21 -14.62 4.44
C TYR A 104 16.86 -14.34 2.99
N ILE A 105 15.61 -13.92 2.73
CA ILE A 105 15.23 -13.51 1.37
C ILE A 105 15.91 -12.18 1.05
N ALA A 106 16.41 -12.07 -0.17
CA ALA A 106 17.00 -10.86 -0.71
C ALA A 106 15.94 -9.80 -0.99
N MET A 107 16.36 -8.54 -1.01
CA MET A 107 15.50 -7.40 -1.36
C MET A 107 14.80 -7.59 -2.71
N THR A 108 15.47 -8.23 -3.67
CA THR A 108 14.90 -8.51 -5.00
C THR A 108 13.73 -9.47 -4.94
N GLU A 109 13.81 -10.53 -4.14
CA GLU A 109 12.73 -11.51 -3.96
C GLU A 109 11.51 -10.83 -3.31
N MET A 110 11.73 -9.95 -2.34
CA MET A 110 10.64 -9.16 -1.77
C MET A 110 10.05 -8.17 -2.79
N CYS A 111 10.86 -7.56 -3.65
CA CYS A 111 10.36 -6.70 -4.73
C CYS A 111 9.48 -7.48 -5.72
N GLU A 112 9.84 -8.72 -6.04
CA GLU A 112 9.02 -9.60 -6.90
C GLU A 112 7.66 -9.88 -6.25
N LYS A 113 7.64 -10.20 -4.94
CA LYS A 113 6.38 -10.37 -4.19
C LYS A 113 5.52 -9.11 -4.15
N ILE A 114 6.14 -7.94 -4.01
CA ILE A 114 5.43 -6.66 -4.09
C ILE A 114 4.81 -6.48 -5.47
N GLN A 115 5.57 -6.71 -6.54
CA GLN A 115 5.08 -6.59 -7.92
C GLN A 115 3.93 -7.55 -8.21
N GLU A 116 4.04 -8.81 -7.78
CA GLU A 116 2.94 -9.79 -7.87
C GLU A 116 1.68 -9.25 -7.19
N ALA A 117 1.78 -8.73 -5.96
CA ALA A 117 0.63 -8.24 -5.22
C ALA A 117 -0.02 -7.01 -5.87
N VAL A 118 0.77 -5.97 -6.18
CA VAL A 118 0.24 -4.68 -6.67
C VAL A 118 -0.39 -4.76 -8.06
N ILE A 119 0.01 -5.74 -8.89
CA ILE A 119 -0.61 -5.97 -10.21
C ILE A 119 -1.98 -6.66 -10.07
N GLN A 120 -2.17 -7.48 -9.03
CA GLN A 120 -3.39 -8.29 -8.88
C GLN A 120 -4.53 -7.56 -8.16
N VAL A 121 -4.23 -6.51 -7.40
CA VAL A 121 -5.22 -5.86 -6.52
C VAL A 121 -5.22 -4.34 -6.63
N PRO A 122 -6.40 -3.70 -6.62
CA PRO A 122 -6.51 -2.24 -6.66
C PRO A 122 -6.37 -1.59 -5.28
N VAL A 123 -6.42 -2.36 -4.19
CA VAL A 123 -6.31 -1.84 -2.81
C VAL A 123 -4.86 -1.56 -2.41
N PRO A 124 -4.59 -0.64 -1.47
CA PRO A 124 -3.23 -0.32 -1.06
C PRO A 124 -2.50 -1.51 -0.42
N VAL A 125 -1.25 -1.71 -0.83
CA VAL A 125 -0.34 -2.73 -0.27
C VAL A 125 0.67 -2.05 0.64
N MET A 126 0.74 -2.50 1.89
CA MET A 126 1.84 -2.22 2.81
C MET A 126 2.82 -3.39 2.76
N ALA A 127 4.07 -3.13 2.40
CA ALA A 127 5.12 -4.14 2.35
C ALA A 127 6.06 -4.06 3.55
N ASP A 128 6.41 -5.22 4.11
CA ASP A 128 7.43 -5.35 5.15
C ASP A 128 8.84 -5.20 4.56
N ALA A 129 9.65 -4.33 5.16
CA ALA A 129 11.02 -4.05 4.72
C ALA A 129 12.07 -4.71 5.61
N ASP A 130 11.68 -5.60 6.53
CA ASP A 130 12.55 -6.27 7.50
C ASP A 130 13.46 -5.26 8.25
N THR A 131 14.73 -5.61 8.42
CA THR A 131 15.80 -4.73 8.93
C THR A 131 16.42 -3.86 7.83
N ARG A 132 15.76 -3.77 6.66
CA ARG A 132 16.16 -2.95 5.50
C ARG A 132 17.51 -3.37 4.91
N TYR A 133 17.80 -4.66 4.99
CA TYR A 133 18.94 -5.32 4.35
C TYR A 133 20.31 -4.74 4.77
N GLY A 134 20.43 -4.22 6.00
CA GLY A 134 21.71 -3.83 6.60
C GLY A 134 21.91 -2.31 6.75
N SER A 135 22.79 -1.73 5.92
CA SER A 135 23.29 -0.36 6.13
C SER A 135 22.24 0.75 5.85
N PRO A 136 22.44 1.99 6.34
CA PRO A 136 21.59 3.13 5.97
C PRO A 136 21.48 3.37 4.45
N MET A 137 22.51 3.01 3.69
CA MET A 137 22.45 3.06 2.22
C MET A 137 21.48 2.03 1.66
N ASN A 138 21.41 0.84 2.26
CA ASN A 138 20.43 -0.18 1.90
C ASN A 138 19.01 0.22 2.33
N VAL A 139 18.85 0.97 3.41
CA VAL A 139 17.55 1.60 3.76
C VAL A 139 17.06 2.51 2.63
N LYS A 140 17.91 3.43 2.17
CA LYS A 140 17.56 4.34 1.06
C LYS A 140 17.20 3.56 -0.19
N ARG A 141 18.00 2.53 -0.53
CA ARG A 141 17.75 1.67 -1.69
C ARG A 141 16.44 0.89 -1.55
N THR A 142 16.13 0.35 -0.38
CA THR A 142 14.89 -0.40 -0.11
C THR A 142 13.67 0.47 -0.33
N VAL A 143 13.68 1.70 0.20
CA VAL A 143 12.59 2.68 -0.02
C VAL A 143 12.42 3.00 -1.50
N GLN A 144 13.52 3.10 -2.26
CA GLN A 144 13.46 3.37 -3.70
C GLN A 144 12.98 2.16 -4.52
N CYS A 145 13.28 0.94 -4.10
CA CYS A 145 12.87 -0.27 -4.81
C CYS A 145 11.42 -0.66 -4.53
N PHE A 146 10.88 -0.30 -3.37
CA PHE A 146 9.50 -0.63 -2.98
C PHE A 146 8.46 0.42 -3.42
N ALA A 147 8.91 1.60 -3.86
CA ALA A 147 8.07 2.74 -4.23
C ALA A 147 7.88 2.85 -5.75
#